data_AF-A0A6J7EJV6-F1
#
_entry.id   AF-A0A6J7EJV6-F1
#
_cell.length_a   1.000
_cell.length_b   1.000
_cell.length_c   1.000
_cell.angle_alpha   90.00
_cell.angle_beta   90.00
_cell.angle_gamma   90.00
#
_symmetry.space_group_name_H-M   'P 1'
#
loop_
_entity.id
_entity.type
_entity.pdbx_description
1 polymer ?
#
loop_
_entity_poly.entity_id
_entity_poly.type
_entity_poly.pdbx_seq_one_letter_code
_entity_poly.pdbx_strand_id
1 'polypeptide(L)'
;MNARRAIALLTCSLSFGALVVPSVASAGCRKAHGAPHAAPVVRLSISGVFRYHGRSFSASGEQVRLKGTVSGISDVTGERVHVRVYTGSQQIRSAWVGITDVNGLCSLGAFTYSSKIWASGRTVFKVDHPTTTHYPDVFTGRLAGLTVYKRASGFGANGTGVGVLLAMLRKLGYYAPIGSHYGEGTGKAVLTYRKVNRMSRIETPSARIYHLLQQGRGAARARYPHLGTHLEANLSAQVLIFFHGSRPVEVHPISSGKPSTPTVLGKYQFYMKDFGTNQKGMVNSSYFHNGYAVHGYAELPTYNASHGCLRVWVPSAAHIYNHIHIGEWIAVYW
;
A
#
# COMPACT_ATOMS: atom_id res chain seq x y z
N MET A 1 -59.60 -24.34 40.95
CA MET A 1 -59.66 -23.86 42.35
C MET A 1 -58.56 -22.85 42.57
N ASN A 2 -58.92 -21.76 43.25
CA ASN A 2 -58.17 -20.53 43.46
C ASN A 2 -56.82 -20.70 44.17
N ALA A 3 -55.83 -19.86 43.83
CA ALA A 3 -55.27 -18.88 44.77
C ALA A 3 -54.24 -17.98 44.08
N ARG A 4 -54.62 -16.70 43.87
CA ARG A 4 -53.67 -15.61 43.61
C ARG A 4 -52.95 -15.29 44.93
N ARG A 5 -51.61 -15.18 44.90
CA ARG A 5 -50.85 -14.47 45.94
C ARG A 5 -50.12 -13.30 45.28
N ALA A 6 -50.54 -12.10 45.67
CA ALA A 6 -49.89 -10.84 45.36
C ALA A 6 -48.60 -10.73 46.19
N ILE A 7 -47.51 -10.30 45.55
CA ILE A 7 -46.29 -9.86 46.24
C ILE A 7 -46.17 -8.36 45.99
N ALA A 8 -46.13 -7.62 47.09
CA ALA A 8 -46.07 -6.17 47.15
C ALA A 8 -44.74 -5.65 46.60
N LEU A 9 -44.81 -4.60 45.77
CA LEU A 9 -43.65 -3.80 45.38
C LEU A 9 -43.18 -2.97 46.58
N LEU A 10 -41.93 -3.16 47.02
CA LEU A 10 -41.18 -2.14 47.75
C LEU A 10 -40.55 -1.20 46.72
N THR A 11 -41.05 0.02 46.61
CA THR A 11 -40.37 1.11 45.91
C THR A 11 -39.27 1.66 46.81
N CYS A 12 -38.02 1.34 46.49
CA CYS A 12 -36.84 1.95 47.10
C CYS A 12 -36.58 3.30 46.39
N SER A 13 -36.86 4.41 47.08
CA SER A 13 -36.56 5.76 46.62
C SER A 13 -35.06 6.01 46.74
N LEU A 14 -34.30 5.84 45.66
CA LEU A 14 -32.92 6.29 45.57
C LEU A 14 -32.89 7.78 45.20
N SER A 15 -32.55 8.61 46.18
CA SER A 15 -32.20 10.01 46.01
C SER A 15 -30.98 10.13 45.10
N PHE A 16 -31.15 10.64 43.88
CA PHE A 16 -30.04 11.03 43.01
C PHE A 16 -29.37 12.29 43.58
N GLY A 17 -28.33 12.10 44.39
CA GLY A 17 -27.37 13.17 44.67
C GLY A 17 -26.65 13.51 43.37
N ALA A 18 -26.82 14.73 42.88
CA ALA A 18 -26.08 15.24 41.73
C ALA A 18 -24.58 15.26 42.09
N LEU A 19 -23.82 14.29 41.57
CA LEU A 19 -22.37 14.33 41.56
C LEU A 19 -21.96 15.45 40.60
N VAL A 20 -21.60 16.60 41.16
CA VAL A 20 -20.84 17.63 40.45
C VAL A 20 -19.45 17.05 40.20
N VAL A 21 -19.24 16.53 38.99
CA VAL A 21 -17.91 16.17 38.52
C VAL A 21 -17.13 17.47 38.35
N PRO A 22 -16.01 17.68 39.06
CA PRO A 22 -15.20 18.87 38.84
C PRO A 22 -14.69 18.85 37.39
N SER A 23 -14.99 19.92 36.66
CA SER A 23 -14.38 20.21 35.37
C SER A 23 -12.87 20.17 35.54
N VAL A 24 -12.22 19.15 34.99
CA VAL A 24 -10.76 19.12 34.88
C VAL A 24 -10.41 20.21 33.88
N ALA A 25 -10.05 21.38 34.40
CA ALA A 25 -9.45 22.44 33.60
C ALA A 25 -8.29 21.81 32.81
N SER A 26 -8.33 21.91 31.48
CA SER A 26 -7.22 21.53 30.64
C SER A 26 -5.97 22.23 31.18
N ALA A 27 -4.99 21.46 31.64
CA ALA A 27 -3.74 22.01 32.13
C ALA A 27 -3.19 22.95 31.04
N GLY A 28 -3.19 24.25 31.34
CA GLY A 28 -2.65 25.27 30.46
C GLY A 28 -1.21 24.89 30.12
N CYS A 29 -0.92 24.90 28.83
CA CYS A 29 0.40 24.64 28.31
C CYS A 29 1.44 25.61 28.95
N ARG A 30 2.69 25.15 29.14
CA ARG A 30 3.74 25.93 29.83
C ARG A 30 4.37 26.95 28.88
N LYS A 31 4.21 28.25 29.19
CA LYS A 31 4.90 29.35 28.48
C LYS A 31 6.38 29.40 28.90
N ALA A 32 7.27 29.51 27.93
CA ALA A 32 8.69 29.79 28.18
C ALA A 32 8.82 31.28 28.52
N HIS A 33 9.09 31.63 29.78
CA HIS A 33 9.31 33.02 30.17
C HIS A 33 10.70 33.50 29.73
N GLY A 34 10.76 34.60 28.96
CA GLY A 34 11.91 35.53 28.97
C GLY A 34 13.00 35.38 27.90
N ALA A 35 12.92 34.45 26.94
CA ALA A 35 13.85 34.41 25.81
C ALA A 35 13.31 35.23 24.63
N PRO A 36 14.14 36.01 23.90
CA PRO A 36 13.72 36.62 22.64
C PRO A 36 13.17 35.54 21.71
N HIS A 37 11.91 35.68 21.29
CA HIS A 37 11.25 34.70 20.45
C HIS A 37 12.02 34.59 19.12
N ALA A 38 12.64 33.43 18.89
CA ALA A 38 13.26 33.14 17.61
C ALA A 38 12.20 33.22 16.52
N ALA A 39 12.56 33.73 15.33
CA ALA A 39 11.62 33.82 14.21
C ALA A 39 10.92 32.47 13.97
N PRO A 40 9.58 32.43 13.81
CA PRO A 40 8.86 31.18 13.71
C PRO A 40 9.33 30.35 12.52
N VAL A 41 9.61 29.07 12.76
CA VAL A 41 10.04 28.11 11.74
C VAL A 41 8.97 27.05 11.53
N VAL A 42 8.48 26.91 10.31
CA VAL A 42 7.54 25.85 9.92
C VAL A 42 8.25 24.76 9.12
N ARG A 43 8.08 23.50 9.54
CA ARG A 43 8.52 22.33 8.79
C ARG A 43 7.31 21.53 8.33
N LEU A 44 7.28 21.20 7.05
CA LEU A 44 6.17 20.49 6.43
C LEU A 44 6.60 19.10 5.95
N SER A 45 5.73 18.12 6.10
CA SER A 45 5.89 16.79 5.55
C SER A 45 4.56 16.25 5.03
N ILE A 46 4.63 15.26 4.14
CA ILE A 46 3.45 14.61 3.57
C ILE A 46 3.48 13.11 3.81
N SER A 47 2.32 12.54 4.11
CA SER A 47 2.12 11.11 4.31
C SER A 47 0.86 10.62 3.59
N GLY A 48 0.69 9.30 3.52
CA GLY A 48 -0.33 8.68 2.67
C GLY A 48 0.01 8.81 1.18
N VAL A 49 1.30 8.80 0.83
CA VAL A 49 1.79 8.92 -0.56
C VAL A 49 2.80 7.82 -0.85
N PHE A 50 2.90 7.42 -2.11
CA PHE A 50 3.95 6.52 -2.59
C PHE A 50 5.19 7.33 -2.96
N ARG A 51 6.34 7.00 -2.37
CA ARG A 51 7.64 7.64 -2.67
C ARG A 51 8.44 6.79 -3.65
N TYR A 52 8.87 7.40 -4.75
CA TYR A 52 9.64 6.75 -5.80
C TYR A 52 10.56 7.77 -6.50
N HIS A 53 11.85 7.46 -6.61
CA HIS A 53 12.88 8.35 -7.19
C HIS A 53 12.82 9.79 -6.66
N GLY A 54 12.79 9.95 -5.33
CA GLY A 54 12.76 11.27 -4.67
C GLY A 54 11.44 12.05 -4.81
N ARG A 55 10.44 11.51 -5.51
CA ARG A 55 9.14 12.16 -5.75
C ARG A 55 8.01 11.47 -4.99
N SER A 56 6.97 12.23 -4.67
CA SER A 56 5.78 11.72 -3.99
C SER A 56 4.62 11.61 -4.97
N PHE A 57 3.92 10.49 -4.94
CA PHE A 57 2.80 10.19 -5.81
C PHE A 57 1.56 9.79 -5.01
N SER A 58 0.38 10.21 -5.47
CA SER A 58 -0.88 9.72 -4.93
C SER A 58 -1.87 9.48 -6.06
N ALA A 59 -2.60 8.37 -6.01
CA ALA A 59 -3.71 8.18 -6.93
C ALA A 59 -4.80 9.22 -6.66
N SER A 60 -5.44 9.70 -7.72
CA SER A 60 -6.61 10.57 -7.64
C SER A 60 -7.70 9.94 -6.75
N GLY A 61 -8.20 10.73 -5.79
CA GLY A 61 -9.19 10.31 -4.81
C GLY A 61 -8.65 9.63 -3.55
N GLU A 62 -7.34 9.34 -3.48
CA GLU A 62 -6.71 8.89 -2.23
C GLU A 62 -6.59 10.02 -1.21
N GLN A 63 -6.61 9.66 0.07
CA GLN A 63 -6.39 10.60 1.15
C GLN A 63 -4.89 10.86 1.34
N VAL A 64 -4.49 12.12 1.23
CA VAL A 64 -3.16 12.59 1.59
C VAL A 64 -3.23 13.38 2.90
N ARG A 65 -2.13 13.34 3.67
CA ARG A 65 -2.04 14.07 4.94
C ARG A 65 -0.80 14.96 4.94
N LEU A 66 -1.02 16.27 4.97
CA LEU A 66 -0.01 17.26 5.26
C LEU A 66 0.16 17.36 6.78
N LYS A 67 1.39 17.21 7.25
CA LYS A 67 1.76 17.41 8.66
C LYS A 67 2.70 18.61 8.73
N GLY A 68 2.46 19.51 9.66
CA GLY A 68 3.34 20.63 9.94
C GLY A 68 3.74 20.68 11.41
N THR A 69 4.97 21.10 11.67
CA THR A 69 5.45 21.47 13.00
C THR A 69 5.94 22.91 12.95
N VAL A 70 5.59 23.69 13.96
CA VAL A 70 5.95 25.11 14.08
C VAL A 70 6.70 25.28 15.39
N SER A 71 7.87 25.94 15.35
CA SER A 71 8.67 26.26 16.53
C SER A 71 9.02 27.74 16.54
N GLY A 72 9.29 28.31 17.72
CA GLY A 72 9.67 29.73 17.84
C GLY A 72 8.47 30.68 17.90
N ILE A 73 7.25 30.15 17.90
CA ILE A 73 6.03 30.92 18.17
C ILE A 73 5.91 31.24 19.67
N SER A 74 5.28 32.35 20.00
CA SER A 74 5.09 32.81 21.38
C SER A 74 4.06 31.98 22.16
N ASP A 75 2.97 31.61 21.50
CA ASP A 75 1.91 30.77 22.06
C ASP A 75 1.05 30.18 20.92
N VAL A 76 0.90 28.85 20.89
CA VAL A 76 0.07 28.15 19.89
C VAL A 76 -1.41 28.04 20.29
N THR A 77 -1.79 28.47 21.49
CA THR A 77 -3.13 28.23 22.03
C THR A 77 -4.19 28.97 21.23
N GLY A 78 -5.09 28.21 20.59
CA GLY A 78 -6.15 28.77 19.75
C GLY A 78 -5.69 29.18 18.35
N GLU A 79 -4.40 29.01 18.04
CA GLU A 79 -3.84 29.39 16.75
C GLU A 79 -4.27 28.47 15.63
N ARG A 80 -4.42 29.06 14.43
CA ARG A 80 -4.84 28.35 13.23
C ARG A 80 -3.98 28.74 12.06
N VAL A 81 -3.63 27.76 11.23
CA VAL A 81 -3.00 27.98 9.95
C VAL A 81 -4.00 27.83 8.83
N HIS A 82 -3.89 28.67 7.81
CA HIS A 82 -4.63 28.54 6.58
C HIS A 82 -3.84 27.66 5.60
N VAL A 83 -4.41 26.50 5.27
CA VAL A 83 -3.83 25.56 4.33
C VAL A 83 -4.53 25.72 3.00
N ARG A 84 -3.78 26.06 1.95
CA ARG A 84 -4.25 26.16 0.56
C ARG A 84 -3.59 25.11 -0.30
N VAL A 85 -4.38 24.40 -1.08
CA VAL A 85 -3.91 23.32 -1.95
C VAL A 85 -4.12 23.72 -3.40
N TYR A 86 -3.05 23.65 -4.18
CA TYR A 86 -3.04 23.96 -5.60
C TYR A 86 -2.69 22.72 -6.40
N THR A 87 -3.37 22.49 -7.52
CA THR A 87 -2.94 21.54 -8.56
C THR A 87 -2.75 22.33 -9.85
N GLY A 88 -1.51 22.35 -10.37
CA GLY A 88 -1.13 23.33 -11.40
C GLY A 88 -1.26 24.77 -10.85
N SER A 89 -1.96 25.63 -11.58
CA SER A 89 -2.26 27.02 -11.16
C SER A 89 -3.55 27.15 -10.35
N GLN A 90 -4.42 26.13 -10.36
CA GLN A 90 -5.75 26.22 -9.74
C GLN A 90 -5.71 25.86 -8.26
N GLN A 91 -6.29 26.72 -7.42
CA GLN A 91 -6.58 26.38 -6.02
C GLN A 91 -7.76 25.40 -5.97
N ILE A 92 -7.53 24.19 -5.47
CA ILE A 92 -8.54 23.11 -5.44
C ILE A 92 -9.21 22.95 -4.08
N ARG A 93 -8.53 23.38 -3.01
CA ARG A 93 -9.02 23.33 -1.61
C ARG A 93 -8.37 24.43 -0.80
N SER A 94 -9.08 24.87 0.24
CA SER A 94 -8.54 25.69 1.32
C SER A 94 -9.23 25.35 2.64
N ALA A 95 -8.53 25.45 3.76
CA ALA A 95 -9.10 25.23 5.09
C ALA A 95 -8.26 25.88 6.19
N TRP A 96 -8.91 26.31 7.26
CA TRP A 96 -8.26 26.74 8.49
C TRP A 96 -8.10 25.56 9.45
N VAL A 97 -6.87 25.27 9.86
CA VAL A 97 -6.51 24.11 10.68
C VAL A 97 -5.91 24.58 11.99
N GLY A 98 -6.44 24.10 13.11
CA GLY A 98 -5.90 24.42 14.43
C GLY A 98 -4.48 23.86 14.64
N ILE A 99 -3.67 24.60 15.38
CA ILE A 99 -2.38 24.17 15.89
C ILE A 99 -2.62 23.61 17.30
N THR A 100 -2.08 22.43 17.56
CA THR A 100 -2.06 21.82 18.89
C THR A 100 -0.65 21.93 19.45
N ASP A 101 -0.51 22.19 20.75
CA ASP A 101 0.78 22.13 21.42
C ASP A 101 1.39 20.72 21.34
N VAL A 102 2.71 20.68 21.43
CA VAL A 102 3.47 19.44 21.44
C VAL A 102 4.08 19.28 22.83
N ASN A 103 3.68 18.21 23.54
CA ASN A 103 4.15 17.91 24.90
C ASN A 103 3.89 19.02 25.93
N GLY A 104 2.82 19.82 25.77
CA GLY A 104 2.50 20.90 26.71
C GLY A 104 3.39 22.14 26.58
N LEU A 105 4.15 22.29 25.48
CA LEU A 105 5.02 23.43 25.20
C LEU A 105 4.36 24.42 24.23
N CYS A 106 4.20 25.68 24.64
CA CYS A 106 3.35 26.60 23.86
C CYS A 106 4.12 27.25 22.72
N SER A 107 5.44 27.10 22.75
CA SER A 107 6.36 27.53 21.71
C SER A 107 6.60 26.48 20.63
N LEU A 108 5.95 25.31 20.74
CA LEU A 108 6.04 24.21 19.80
C LEU A 108 4.65 23.68 19.45
N GLY A 109 4.25 23.84 18.19
CA GLY A 109 2.96 23.42 17.68
C GLY A 109 3.05 22.37 16.60
N ALA A 110 1.99 21.58 16.46
CA ALA A 110 1.78 20.69 15.34
C ALA A 110 0.38 20.88 14.75
N PHE A 111 0.25 20.65 13.45
CA PHE A 111 -1.05 20.60 12.78
C PHE A 111 -1.06 19.49 11.75
N THR A 112 -2.25 18.92 11.50
CA THR A 112 -2.46 17.92 10.45
C THR A 112 -3.65 18.30 9.59
N TYR A 113 -3.42 18.41 8.29
CA TYR A 113 -4.46 18.60 7.28
C TYR A 113 -4.60 17.33 6.44
N SER A 114 -5.81 16.77 6.40
CA SER A 114 -6.13 15.58 5.60
C SER A 114 -7.11 15.92 4.49
N SER A 115 -6.85 15.47 3.26
CA SER A 115 -7.74 15.75 2.13
C SER A 115 -7.67 14.68 1.06
N LYS A 116 -8.79 14.46 0.36
CA LYS A 116 -8.84 13.64 -0.86
C LYS A 116 -8.69 14.55 -2.07
N ILE A 117 -7.65 14.33 -2.86
CA ILE A 117 -7.34 15.18 -4.02
C ILE A 117 -7.72 14.44 -5.30
N TRP A 118 -8.69 14.98 -6.02
CA TRP A 118 -9.19 14.40 -7.27
C TRP A 118 -8.51 14.98 -8.51
N ALA A 119 -8.18 16.27 -8.48
CA ALA A 119 -7.50 16.94 -9.58
C ALA A 119 -6.09 16.34 -9.77
N SER A 120 -5.84 15.79 -10.97
CA SER A 120 -4.54 15.24 -11.33
C SER A 120 -3.57 16.33 -11.75
N GLY A 121 -2.31 16.22 -11.34
CA GLY A 121 -1.25 17.16 -11.69
C GLY A 121 -0.21 17.29 -10.58
N ARG A 122 0.72 18.24 -10.76
CA ARG A 122 1.64 18.64 -9.69
C ARG A 122 0.85 19.40 -8.63
N THR A 123 0.97 18.98 -7.38
CA THR A 123 0.25 19.54 -6.25
C THR A 123 1.20 20.25 -5.31
N VAL A 124 0.79 21.44 -4.87
CA VAL A 124 1.52 22.28 -3.92
C VAL A 124 0.61 22.61 -2.75
N PHE A 125 1.13 22.44 -1.54
CA PHE A 125 0.51 22.93 -0.31
C PHE A 125 1.20 24.23 0.06
N LYS A 126 0.40 25.28 0.27
CA LYS A 126 0.82 26.51 0.92
C LYS A 126 0.17 26.57 2.29
N VAL A 127 0.95 26.96 3.28
CA VAL A 127 0.50 27.18 4.66
C VAL A 127 0.83 28.61 4.99
N ASP A 128 -0.15 29.36 5.47
CA ASP A 128 0.02 30.71 5.96
C ASP A 128 -0.59 30.85 7.33
N HIS A 129 0.12 31.58 8.19
CA HIS A 129 -0.37 32.05 9.46
C HIS A 129 -0.27 33.59 9.42
N PRO A 130 -1.40 34.30 9.32
CA PRO A 130 -1.39 35.76 9.26
C PRO A 130 -1.22 36.38 10.64
N THR A 131 -0.84 37.66 10.68
CA THR A 131 -0.94 38.44 11.91
C THR A 131 -2.36 38.41 12.44
N THR A 132 -2.50 38.14 13.73
CA THR A 132 -3.76 38.31 14.43
C THR A 132 -3.59 39.36 15.52
N THR A 133 -4.69 39.89 16.03
CA THR A 133 -4.69 40.87 17.13
C THR A 133 -4.01 40.34 18.39
N HIS A 134 -3.92 39.01 18.56
CA HIS A 134 -3.36 38.36 19.73
C HIS A 134 -1.96 37.76 19.48
N TYR A 135 -1.58 37.54 18.22
CA TYR A 135 -0.36 36.80 17.87
C TYR A 135 0.31 37.44 16.65
N PRO A 136 1.43 38.16 16.85
CA PRO A 136 2.16 38.84 15.77
C PRO A 136 3.07 37.90 14.96
N ASP A 137 3.23 36.64 15.38
CA ASP A 137 4.20 35.68 14.85
C ASP A 137 3.78 35.12 13.48
N VAL A 138 4.08 35.86 12.40
CA VAL A 138 3.78 35.44 11.03
C VAL A 138 4.74 34.36 10.56
N PHE A 139 4.19 33.33 9.89
CA PHE A 139 5.00 32.40 9.11
C PHE A 139 4.28 31.86 7.89
N THR A 140 5.08 31.42 6.92
CA THR A 140 4.58 30.73 5.74
C THR A 140 5.39 29.48 5.47
N GLY A 141 4.72 28.47 4.93
CA GLY A 141 5.30 27.19 4.56
C GLY A 141 4.85 26.79 3.16
N ARG A 142 5.74 26.11 2.43
CA ARG A 142 5.45 25.56 1.11
C ARG A 142 5.95 24.13 1.00
N LEU A 143 5.06 23.22 0.66
CA LEU A 143 5.40 21.83 0.32
C LEU A 143 5.01 21.53 -1.12
N ALA A 144 6.01 21.22 -1.95
CA ALA A 144 5.85 20.82 -3.33
C ALA A 144 6.31 19.36 -3.53
N GLY A 145 6.27 18.86 -4.77
CA GLY A 145 6.82 17.54 -5.12
C GLY A 145 5.82 16.38 -5.03
N LEU A 146 4.55 16.65 -4.71
CA LEU A 146 3.46 15.70 -4.89
C LEU A 146 2.96 15.73 -6.34
N THR A 147 2.84 14.57 -6.97
CA THR A 147 2.08 14.38 -8.22
C THR A 147 0.85 13.52 -7.94
N VAL A 148 -0.34 14.09 -8.14
CA VAL A 148 -1.59 13.32 -8.15
C VAL A 148 -1.83 12.80 -9.56
N TYR A 149 -1.99 11.48 -9.71
CA TYR A 149 -2.14 10.84 -11.03
C TYR A 149 -3.53 10.21 -11.20
N LYS A 150 -4.02 10.17 -12.44
CA LYS A 150 -5.22 9.39 -12.78
C LYS A 150 -4.87 7.89 -12.69
N ARG A 151 -5.72 7.11 -12.03
CA ARG A 151 -5.59 5.64 -11.98
C ARG A 151 -5.67 5.09 -13.41
N ALA A 152 -4.84 4.10 -13.73
CA ALA A 152 -4.95 3.39 -15.01
C ALA A 152 -6.27 2.63 -15.09
N SER A 153 -6.96 2.74 -16.23
CA SER A 153 -8.27 2.15 -16.50
C SER A 153 -8.21 0.70 -16.98
N GLY A 154 -7.02 0.20 -17.40
CA GLY A 154 -6.83 -1.14 -17.95
C GLY A 154 -6.00 -1.10 -19.23
N PHE A 155 -6.17 -2.10 -20.09
CA PHE A 155 -5.46 -2.23 -21.37
C PHE A 155 -5.53 -0.97 -22.23
N GLY A 156 -4.40 -0.63 -22.86
CA GLY A 156 -4.23 0.56 -23.70
C GLY A 156 -4.01 1.85 -22.92
N ALA A 157 -4.19 1.87 -21.60
CA ALA A 157 -3.85 3.04 -20.79
C ALA A 157 -2.34 3.33 -20.87
N ASN A 158 -1.98 4.62 -20.89
CA ASN A 158 -0.59 5.06 -20.89
C ASN A 158 -0.40 6.26 -19.94
N GLY A 159 0.78 6.37 -19.35
CA GLY A 159 1.25 7.54 -18.62
C GLY A 159 1.56 7.29 -17.15
N THR A 160 1.63 8.38 -16.37
CA THR A 160 2.15 8.36 -14.99
C THR A 160 1.43 7.34 -14.10
N GLY A 161 0.10 7.17 -14.25
CA GLY A 161 -0.66 6.24 -13.42
C GLY A 161 -0.27 4.78 -13.61
N VAL A 162 0.02 4.38 -14.85
CA VAL A 162 0.51 3.03 -15.16
C VAL A 162 1.95 2.86 -14.65
N GLY A 163 2.82 3.84 -14.89
CA GLY A 163 4.21 3.77 -14.43
C GLY A 163 4.33 3.68 -12.91
N VAL A 164 3.50 4.42 -12.17
CA VAL A 164 3.43 4.36 -10.70
C VAL A 164 2.82 3.03 -10.23
N LEU A 165 1.76 2.53 -10.88
CA LEU A 165 1.20 1.19 -10.60
C LEU A 165 2.28 0.10 -10.69
N LEU A 166 3.00 0.08 -11.80
CA LEU A 166 4.08 -0.86 -12.08
C LEU A 166 5.22 -0.72 -11.05
N ALA A 167 5.57 0.52 -10.67
CA ALA A 167 6.58 0.76 -9.63
C ALA A 167 6.16 0.25 -8.25
N MET A 168 4.90 0.44 -7.86
CA MET A 168 4.37 -0.10 -6.61
C MET A 168 4.36 -1.63 -6.60
N LEU A 169 3.98 -2.25 -7.72
CA LEU A 169 4.00 -3.71 -7.88
C LEU A 169 5.41 -4.28 -7.73
N ARG A 170 6.40 -3.71 -8.44
CA ARG A 170 7.81 -4.12 -8.29
C ARG A 170 8.33 -3.94 -6.87
N LYS A 171 7.94 -2.86 -6.18
CA LYS A 171 8.35 -2.64 -4.78
C LYS A 171 7.90 -3.76 -3.84
N LEU A 172 6.82 -4.47 -4.17
CA LEU A 172 6.32 -5.63 -3.43
C LEU A 172 6.81 -6.98 -3.96
N GLY A 173 7.74 -6.97 -4.94
CA GLY A 173 8.32 -8.18 -5.52
C GLY A 173 7.49 -8.80 -6.65
N TYR A 174 6.51 -8.11 -7.23
CA TYR A 174 5.81 -8.63 -8.41
C TYR A 174 6.61 -8.41 -9.67
N TYR A 175 6.70 -9.43 -10.54
CA TYR A 175 7.26 -9.25 -11.87
C TYR A 175 6.35 -8.33 -12.69
N ALA A 176 6.89 -7.20 -13.13
CA ALA A 176 6.13 -6.19 -13.85
C ALA A 176 7.05 -5.39 -14.80
N PRO A 177 6.59 -5.08 -16.03
CA PRO A 177 7.41 -4.38 -17.01
C PRO A 177 7.83 -2.98 -16.55
N ILE A 178 8.95 -2.49 -17.10
CA ILE A 178 9.37 -1.11 -16.96
C ILE A 178 8.62 -0.26 -18.00
N GLY A 179 8.27 0.98 -17.64
CA GLY A 179 7.61 1.92 -18.53
C GLY A 179 6.26 2.39 -18.00
N SER A 180 5.40 2.85 -18.90
CA SER A 180 4.12 3.49 -18.58
C SER A 180 2.94 3.00 -19.42
N HIS A 181 3.10 1.90 -20.16
CA HIS A 181 2.05 1.35 -21.02
C HIS A 181 1.35 0.15 -20.38
N TYR A 182 0.03 0.11 -20.47
CA TYR A 182 -0.78 -1.00 -19.98
C TYR A 182 -1.01 -2.03 -21.09
N GLY A 183 -0.02 -2.90 -21.28
CA GLY A 183 -0.10 -4.08 -22.14
C GLY A 183 -0.28 -5.37 -21.35
N GLU A 184 -0.08 -6.50 -22.02
CA GLU A 184 -0.25 -7.84 -21.46
C GLU A 184 0.59 -8.06 -20.19
N GLY A 185 1.87 -7.69 -20.21
CA GLY A 185 2.74 -7.82 -19.02
C GLY A 185 2.24 -7.03 -17.81
N THR A 186 1.66 -5.85 -18.02
CA THR A 186 1.02 -5.06 -16.95
C THR A 186 -0.24 -5.76 -16.44
N GLY A 187 -1.05 -6.30 -17.35
CA GLY A 187 -2.21 -7.14 -17.02
C GLY A 187 -1.85 -8.35 -16.17
N LYS A 188 -0.80 -9.10 -16.55
CA LYS A 188 -0.26 -10.23 -15.78
C LYS A 188 0.25 -9.83 -14.41
N ALA A 189 0.92 -8.69 -14.27
CA ALA A 189 1.37 -8.19 -12.97
C ALA A 189 0.17 -7.89 -12.04
N VAL A 190 -0.89 -7.27 -12.56
CA VAL A 190 -2.13 -7.01 -11.82
C VAL A 190 -2.87 -8.30 -11.46
N LEU A 191 -2.99 -9.24 -12.39
CA LEU A 191 -3.56 -10.57 -12.11
C LEU A 191 -2.80 -11.29 -11.00
N THR A 192 -1.47 -11.21 -11.02
CA THR A 192 -0.62 -11.85 -10.02
C THR A 192 -0.85 -11.25 -8.64
N TYR A 193 -0.91 -9.92 -8.52
CA TYR A 193 -1.29 -9.25 -7.28
C TYR A 193 -2.65 -9.72 -6.76
N ARG A 194 -3.64 -9.80 -7.66
CA ARG A 194 -4.99 -10.26 -7.32
C ARG A 194 -5.00 -11.71 -6.84
N LYS A 195 -4.27 -12.59 -7.51
CA LYS A 195 -4.10 -14.00 -7.16
C LYS A 195 -3.53 -14.17 -5.75
N VAL A 196 -2.41 -13.50 -5.44
CA VAL A 196 -1.81 -13.50 -4.09
C VAL A 196 -2.80 -13.01 -3.03
N ASN A 197 -3.57 -11.96 -3.35
CA ASN A 197 -4.47 -11.31 -2.40
C ASN A 197 -5.91 -11.83 -2.44
N ARG A 198 -6.15 -13.03 -3.02
CA ARG A 198 -7.47 -13.71 -3.08
C ARG A 198 -8.60 -12.82 -3.64
N MET A 199 -8.28 -12.05 -4.67
CA MET A 199 -9.23 -11.22 -5.40
C MET A 199 -9.72 -11.92 -6.67
N SER A 200 -10.71 -11.32 -7.35
CA SER A 200 -11.13 -11.78 -8.68
C SER A 200 -9.95 -11.84 -9.65
N ARG A 201 -9.81 -12.96 -10.37
CA ARG A 201 -8.67 -13.24 -11.26
C ARG A 201 -8.86 -12.57 -12.62
N ILE A 202 -8.81 -11.25 -12.63
CA ILE A 202 -8.89 -10.38 -13.82
C ILE A 202 -7.65 -9.48 -13.93
N GLU A 203 -7.42 -8.95 -15.13
CA GLU A 203 -6.19 -8.20 -15.43
C GLU A 203 -6.34 -6.68 -15.30
N THR A 204 -7.45 -6.17 -14.76
CA THR A 204 -7.72 -4.71 -14.61
C THR A 204 -7.65 -4.29 -13.15
N PRO A 205 -6.93 -3.21 -12.75
CA PRO A 205 -6.77 -2.84 -11.35
C PRO A 205 -8.02 -2.12 -10.83
N SER A 206 -8.39 -2.36 -9.57
CA SER A 206 -9.46 -1.60 -8.91
C SER A 206 -8.91 -0.46 -8.07
N ALA A 207 -9.75 0.50 -7.66
CA ALA A 207 -9.38 1.55 -6.71
C ALA A 207 -8.76 0.97 -5.42
N ARG A 208 -9.28 -0.16 -4.94
CA ARG A 208 -8.76 -0.87 -3.76
C ARG A 208 -7.31 -1.34 -3.95
N ILE A 209 -6.92 -1.75 -5.16
CA ILE A 209 -5.52 -2.13 -5.43
C ILE A 209 -4.60 -0.93 -5.30
N TYR A 210 -4.95 0.22 -5.87
CA TYR A 210 -4.16 1.45 -5.69
C TYR A 210 -3.99 1.83 -4.23
N HIS A 211 -5.08 1.76 -3.45
CA HIS A 211 -5.07 2.03 -2.02
C HIS A 211 -4.11 1.10 -1.26
N LEU A 212 -4.18 -0.20 -1.50
CA LEU A 212 -3.31 -1.19 -0.84
C LEU A 212 -1.85 -1.05 -1.26
N LEU A 213 -1.59 -0.87 -2.56
CA LEU A 213 -0.25 -0.69 -3.10
C LEU A 213 0.43 0.58 -2.57
N GLN A 214 -0.30 1.70 -2.44
CA GLN A 214 0.21 2.95 -1.88
C GLN A 214 0.60 2.81 -0.40
N GLN A 215 -0.03 1.87 0.32
CA GLN A 215 0.32 1.49 1.69
C GLN A 215 1.43 0.42 1.77
N GLY A 216 1.95 -0.06 0.64
CA GLY A 216 2.92 -1.15 0.60
C GLY A 216 2.32 -2.50 1.02
N ARG A 217 1.02 -2.72 0.82
CA ARG A 217 0.32 -3.93 1.25
C ARG A 217 0.08 -4.90 0.10
N GLY A 218 0.07 -6.18 0.47
CA GLY A 218 -0.26 -7.28 -0.43
C GLY A 218 0.94 -7.95 -1.08
N ALA A 219 2.13 -7.86 -0.48
CA ALA A 219 3.26 -8.73 -0.86
C ALA A 219 2.97 -10.19 -0.53
N ALA A 220 3.55 -11.11 -1.31
CA ALA A 220 3.54 -12.54 -1.00
C ALA A 220 4.29 -12.81 0.30
N ARG A 221 3.91 -13.89 1.01
CA ARG A 221 4.52 -14.31 2.27
C ARG A 221 5.11 -15.70 2.10
N ALA A 222 6.36 -15.88 2.50
CA ALA A 222 7.02 -17.17 2.48
C ALA A 222 6.36 -18.10 3.50
N ARG A 223 6.07 -19.33 3.08
CA ARG A 223 5.66 -20.42 3.97
C ARG A 223 6.86 -21.17 4.54
N TYR A 224 7.97 -21.20 3.79
CA TYR A 224 9.18 -21.95 4.13
C TYR A 224 10.44 -21.06 4.10
N PRO A 225 10.48 -19.96 4.89
CA PRO A 225 11.60 -19.00 4.85
C PRO A 225 12.97 -19.60 5.23
N HIS A 226 12.99 -20.75 5.91
CA HIS A 226 14.21 -21.45 6.30
C HIS A 226 14.94 -22.11 5.12
N LEU A 227 14.31 -22.21 3.94
CA LEU A 227 14.95 -22.74 2.73
C LEU A 227 15.95 -21.76 2.09
N GLY A 228 16.12 -20.56 2.65
CA GLY A 228 17.06 -19.55 2.12
C GLY A 228 16.55 -18.97 0.81
N THR A 229 17.38 -19.02 -0.24
CA THR A 229 16.96 -18.67 -1.61
C THR A 229 16.22 -19.86 -2.22
N HIS A 230 14.95 -19.68 -2.53
CA HIS A 230 14.08 -20.77 -2.95
C HIS A 230 12.85 -20.26 -3.71
N LEU A 231 12.13 -21.19 -4.32
CA LEU A 231 10.84 -20.96 -4.95
C LEU A 231 9.70 -21.57 -4.14
N GLU A 232 8.55 -20.93 -4.20
CA GLU A 232 7.29 -21.46 -3.68
C GLU A 232 6.22 -21.43 -4.76
N ALA A 233 5.58 -22.57 -5.02
CA ALA A 233 4.41 -22.68 -5.87
C ALA A 233 3.16 -22.83 -5.00
N ASN A 234 2.41 -21.74 -4.86
CA ASN A 234 1.12 -21.75 -4.17
C ASN A 234 0.01 -22.07 -5.18
N LEU A 235 -0.48 -23.30 -5.12
CA LEU A 235 -1.47 -23.84 -6.04
C LEU A 235 -2.87 -23.26 -5.78
N SER A 236 -3.23 -22.89 -4.54
CA SER A 236 -4.52 -22.24 -4.29
C SER A 236 -4.59 -20.86 -4.92
N ALA A 237 -3.50 -20.08 -4.82
CA ALA A 237 -3.39 -18.76 -5.41
C ALA A 237 -3.04 -18.81 -6.91
N GLN A 238 -2.49 -19.93 -7.40
CA GLN A 238 -1.94 -20.07 -8.75
C GLN A 238 -0.80 -19.08 -9.04
N VAL A 239 0.19 -19.02 -8.15
CA VAL A 239 1.40 -18.21 -8.30
C VAL A 239 2.69 -18.99 -8.02
N LEU A 240 3.76 -18.60 -8.72
CA LEU A 240 5.14 -18.99 -8.44
C LEU A 240 5.86 -17.79 -7.84
N ILE A 241 6.51 -17.98 -6.70
CA ILE A 241 7.17 -16.91 -5.96
C ILE A 241 8.63 -17.29 -5.76
N PHE A 242 9.54 -16.40 -6.13
CA PHE A 242 10.95 -16.46 -5.78
C PHE A 242 11.14 -15.72 -4.46
N PHE A 243 11.83 -16.35 -3.52
CA PHE A 243 12.12 -15.80 -2.20
C PHE A 243 13.62 -15.75 -1.94
N HIS A 244 14.04 -14.72 -1.20
CA HIS A 244 15.27 -14.74 -0.44
C HIS A 244 14.90 -14.65 1.05
N GLY A 245 14.98 -15.79 1.75
CA GLY A 245 14.44 -15.92 3.10
C GLY A 245 12.93 -15.68 3.11
N SER A 246 12.47 -14.68 3.87
CA SER A 246 11.05 -14.29 3.91
C SER A 246 10.65 -13.23 2.88
N ARG A 247 11.60 -12.69 2.11
CA ARG A 247 11.36 -11.55 1.21
C ARG A 247 11.04 -12.05 -0.20
N PRO A 248 9.86 -11.76 -0.76
CA PRO A 248 9.58 -12.07 -2.15
C PRO A 248 10.45 -11.19 -3.04
N VAL A 249 11.15 -11.80 -3.99
CA VAL A 249 11.97 -11.09 -4.98
C VAL A 249 11.24 -10.98 -6.31
N GLU A 250 10.52 -12.05 -6.70
CA GLU A 250 9.68 -12.08 -7.90
C GLU A 250 8.44 -12.92 -7.67
N VAL A 251 7.31 -12.49 -8.22
CA VAL A 251 6.06 -13.25 -8.20
C VAL A 251 5.50 -13.27 -9.61
N HIS A 252 5.20 -14.48 -10.08
CA HIS A 252 4.69 -14.76 -11.42
C HIS A 252 3.34 -15.51 -11.33
N PRO A 253 2.40 -15.27 -12.25
CA PRO A 253 1.19 -16.07 -12.32
C PRO A 253 1.52 -17.42 -12.95
N ILE A 254 0.90 -18.49 -12.44
CA ILE A 254 0.99 -19.83 -13.04
C ILE A 254 -0.38 -20.40 -13.42
N SER A 255 -0.35 -21.47 -14.20
CA SER A 255 -1.43 -22.47 -14.28
C SER A 255 -0.84 -23.85 -13.98
N SER A 256 -1.29 -24.46 -12.88
CA SER A 256 -0.82 -25.77 -12.40
C SER A 256 -1.63 -26.94 -12.99
N GLY A 257 -1.33 -28.16 -12.54
CA GLY A 257 -2.02 -29.39 -12.93
C GLY A 257 -3.51 -29.38 -12.58
N LYS A 258 -4.36 -29.75 -13.55
CA LYS A 258 -5.80 -29.97 -13.34
C LYS A 258 -6.05 -31.18 -12.43
N PRO A 259 -7.26 -31.36 -11.85
CA PRO A 259 -7.53 -32.44 -10.90
C PRO A 259 -7.20 -33.86 -11.39
N SER A 260 -7.37 -34.15 -12.68
CA SER A 260 -7.05 -35.47 -13.25
C SER A 260 -5.56 -35.71 -13.50
N THR A 261 -4.72 -34.68 -13.40
CA THR A 261 -3.26 -34.74 -13.55
C THR A 261 -2.64 -33.68 -12.62
N PRO A 262 -2.74 -33.86 -11.30
CA PRO A 262 -2.41 -32.81 -10.33
C PRO A 262 -0.90 -32.55 -10.29
N THR A 263 -0.52 -31.33 -9.94
CA THR A 263 0.89 -31.03 -9.62
C THR A 263 1.28 -31.71 -8.31
N VAL A 264 2.44 -32.34 -8.28
CA VAL A 264 2.98 -32.96 -7.06
C VAL A 264 3.18 -31.93 -5.95
N LEU A 265 2.76 -32.30 -4.74
CA LEU A 265 3.01 -31.51 -3.53
C LEU A 265 4.33 -31.94 -2.89
N GLY A 266 4.99 -31.04 -2.18
CA GLY A 266 6.21 -31.36 -1.45
C GLY A 266 7.31 -30.33 -1.64
N LYS A 267 8.53 -30.69 -1.24
CA LYS A 267 9.73 -29.88 -1.38
C LYS A 267 10.70 -30.65 -2.26
N TYR A 268 11.17 -30.01 -3.32
CA TYR A 268 12.03 -30.62 -4.33
C TYR A 268 13.17 -29.68 -4.66
N GLN A 269 14.18 -30.19 -5.37
CA GLN A 269 15.25 -29.37 -5.93
C GLN A 269 15.22 -29.47 -7.45
N PHE A 270 15.49 -28.35 -8.13
CA PHE A 270 15.64 -28.37 -9.57
C PHE A 270 16.85 -29.23 -9.97
N TYR A 271 16.66 -30.20 -10.87
CA TYR A 271 17.71 -31.17 -11.21
C TYR A 271 18.11 -31.14 -12.70
N MET A 272 17.28 -30.56 -13.56
CA MET A 272 17.55 -30.46 -14.99
C MET A 272 16.92 -29.18 -15.55
N LYS A 273 17.57 -28.61 -16.56
CA LYS A 273 17.06 -27.50 -17.35
C LYS A 273 17.18 -27.83 -18.83
N ASP A 274 16.15 -27.48 -19.60
CA ASP A 274 16.08 -27.67 -21.04
C ASP A 274 15.73 -26.34 -21.72
N PHE A 275 16.63 -25.84 -22.55
CA PHE A 275 16.52 -24.54 -23.20
C PHE A 275 15.81 -24.65 -24.55
N GLY A 276 14.99 -23.65 -24.89
CA GLY A 276 14.22 -23.64 -26.13
C GLY A 276 12.83 -24.25 -25.95
N THR A 277 12.22 -24.69 -27.05
CA THR A 277 10.86 -25.24 -27.06
C THR A 277 10.91 -26.71 -27.45
N ASN A 278 10.48 -27.61 -26.57
CA ASN A 278 10.44 -29.04 -26.87
C ASN A 278 9.21 -29.43 -27.71
N GLN A 279 9.15 -30.70 -28.14
CA GLN A 279 8.05 -31.24 -28.96
C GLN A 279 6.67 -31.15 -28.31
N LYS A 280 6.60 -30.93 -26.99
CA LYS A 280 5.36 -30.74 -26.23
C LYS A 280 4.97 -29.26 -26.10
N GLY A 281 5.70 -28.34 -26.73
CA GLY A 281 5.47 -26.90 -26.65
C GLY A 281 5.90 -26.27 -25.33
N MET A 282 6.72 -26.97 -24.52
CA MET A 282 7.23 -26.42 -23.26
C MET A 282 8.42 -25.51 -23.56
N VAL A 283 8.29 -24.22 -23.25
CA VAL A 283 9.33 -23.20 -23.51
C VAL A 283 10.20 -23.01 -22.27
N ASN A 284 11.51 -23.21 -22.39
CA ASN A 284 12.53 -23.00 -21.34
C ASN A 284 12.17 -23.70 -20.03
N SER A 285 12.33 -25.02 -20.00
CA SER A 285 11.82 -25.88 -18.92
C SER A 285 12.85 -26.04 -17.81
N SER A 286 12.41 -25.86 -16.55
CA SER A 286 13.20 -26.18 -15.35
C SER A 286 12.51 -27.28 -14.55
N TYR A 287 13.11 -28.47 -14.50
CA TYR A 287 12.53 -29.69 -13.93
C TYR A 287 12.90 -29.85 -12.47
N PHE A 288 11.91 -30.17 -11.62
CA PHE A 288 12.09 -30.31 -10.17
C PHE A 288 11.69 -31.69 -9.62
N HIS A 289 10.90 -32.48 -10.33
CA HIS A 289 10.58 -33.85 -9.90
C HIS A 289 10.11 -34.69 -11.09
N ASN A 290 10.71 -35.85 -11.42
CA ASN A 290 10.16 -36.85 -12.36
C ASN A 290 9.40 -36.29 -13.61
N GLY A 291 9.94 -35.27 -14.29
CA GLY A 291 9.30 -34.63 -15.46
C GLY A 291 8.37 -33.44 -15.17
N TYR A 292 8.01 -33.17 -13.91
CA TYR A 292 7.34 -31.94 -13.47
C TYR A 292 8.31 -30.77 -13.57
N ALA A 293 7.87 -29.71 -14.27
CA ALA A 293 8.69 -28.55 -14.56
C ALA A 293 7.95 -27.22 -14.42
N VAL A 294 8.71 -26.15 -14.23
CA VAL A 294 8.29 -24.78 -14.53
C VAL A 294 8.64 -24.48 -15.98
N HIS A 295 7.68 -24.07 -16.80
CA HIS A 295 7.94 -23.76 -18.22
C HIS A 295 6.91 -22.79 -18.81
N GLY A 296 7.31 -22.05 -19.84
CA GLY A 296 6.40 -21.26 -20.64
C GLY A 296 5.44 -22.14 -21.45
N TYR A 297 4.20 -21.69 -21.62
CA TYR A 297 3.21 -22.37 -22.45
C TYR A 297 2.24 -21.38 -23.10
N ALA A 298 1.77 -21.69 -24.31
CA ALA A 298 0.90 -20.80 -25.09
C ALA A 298 -0.37 -20.38 -24.34
N GLU A 299 -0.93 -21.30 -23.56
CA GLU A 299 -2.11 -21.05 -22.72
C GLU A 299 -1.72 -20.92 -21.25
N LEU A 300 -2.05 -19.76 -20.66
CA LEU A 300 -1.91 -19.50 -19.22
C LEU A 300 -3.26 -19.05 -18.62
N PRO A 301 -4.21 -19.97 -18.41
CA PRO A 301 -5.49 -19.63 -17.83
C PRO A 301 -5.35 -19.22 -16.36
N THR A 302 -6.41 -18.63 -15.81
CA THR A 302 -6.42 -18.20 -14.41
C THR A 302 -6.69 -19.34 -13.43
N TYR A 303 -6.87 -20.56 -13.90
CA TYR A 303 -7.15 -21.79 -13.15
C TYR A 303 -6.18 -22.92 -13.53
N ASN A 304 -6.28 -24.06 -12.84
CA ASN A 304 -5.40 -25.21 -13.01
C ASN A 304 -5.77 -25.97 -14.30
N ALA A 305 -4.89 -26.03 -15.29
CA ALA A 305 -5.19 -26.59 -16.60
C ALA A 305 -4.09 -27.50 -17.18
N SER A 306 -2.90 -27.54 -16.57
CA SER A 306 -1.78 -28.31 -17.09
C SER A 306 -1.92 -29.81 -16.81
N HIS A 307 -0.99 -30.60 -17.36
CA HIS A 307 -0.84 -32.03 -17.07
C HIS A 307 0.12 -32.32 -15.90
N GLY A 308 0.28 -31.36 -14.97
CA GLY A 308 1.11 -31.50 -13.78
C GLY A 308 2.15 -30.38 -13.64
N CYS A 309 2.70 -29.90 -14.75
CA CYS A 309 3.70 -28.82 -14.76
C CYS A 309 3.14 -27.47 -14.29
N LEU A 310 4.03 -26.56 -13.92
CA LEU A 310 3.71 -25.17 -13.59
C LEU A 310 3.92 -24.30 -14.84
N ARG A 311 2.83 -24.04 -15.58
CA ARG A 311 2.89 -23.16 -16.76
C ARG A 311 3.11 -21.72 -16.32
N VAL A 312 4.01 -21.01 -16.99
CA VAL A 312 4.25 -19.56 -16.84
C VAL A 312 4.01 -18.84 -18.16
N TRP A 313 3.95 -17.52 -18.11
CA TRP A 313 3.74 -16.69 -19.29
C TRP A 313 4.97 -16.73 -20.21
N VAL A 314 4.80 -17.09 -21.48
CA VAL A 314 5.91 -17.33 -22.44
C VAL A 314 6.89 -16.14 -22.50
N PRO A 315 6.45 -14.87 -22.61
CA PRO A 315 7.37 -13.73 -22.60
C PRO A 315 8.23 -13.60 -21.32
N SER A 316 7.78 -14.15 -20.18
CA SER A 316 8.58 -14.21 -18.94
C SER A 316 9.34 -15.53 -18.76
N ALA A 317 9.15 -16.53 -19.62
CA ALA A 317 9.69 -17.87 -19.42
C ALA A 317 11.22 -17.90 -19.47
N ALA A 318 11.85 -17.17 -20.39
CA ALA A 318 13.31 -17.05 -20.46
C ALA A 318 13.87 -16.37 -19.19
N HIS A 319 13.20 -15.33 -18.69
CA HIS A 319 13.56 -14.67 -17.44
C HIS A 319 13.51 -15.65 -16.27
N ILE A 320 12.38 -16.33 -16.07
CA ILE A 320 12.18 -17.33 -15.02
C ILE A 320 13.23 -18.44 -15.11
N TYR A 321 13.44 -18.99 -16.31
CA TYR A 321 14.43 -20.03 -16.56
C TYR A 321 15.83 -19.57 -16.15
N ASN A 322 16.25 -18.35 -16.50
CA ASN A 322 17.57 -17.84 -16.16
C ASN A 322 17.76 -17.60 -14.65
N HIS A 323 16.67 -17.34 -13.91
CA HIS A 323 16.71 -17.10 -12.46
C HIS A 323 16.57 -18.38 -11.62
N ILE A 324 16.19 -19.51 -12.22
CA ILE A 324 16.17 -20.81 -11.55
C ILE A 324 17.54 -21.47 -11.65
N HIS A 325 18.12 -21.86 -10.51
CA HIS A 325 19.38 -22.59 -10.45
C HIS A 325 19.18 -24.08 -10.18
N ILE A 326 20.05 -24.93 -10.74
CA ILE A 326 20.08 -26.37 -10.38
C ILE A 326 20.49 -26.50 -8.91
N GLY A 327 19.81 -27.38 -8.17
CA GLY A 327 19.93 -27.55 -6.72
C GLY A 327 19.09 -26.58 -5.89
N GLU A 328 18.48 -25.56 -6.50
CA GLU A 328 17.60 -24.63 -5.81
C GLU A 328 16.29 -25.30 -5.39
N TRP A 329 15.80 -24.96 -4.20
CA TRP A 329 14.58 -25.54 -3.65
C TRP A 329 13.33 -24.97 -4.32
N ILE A 330 12.33 -25.83 -4.52
CA ILE A 330 10.93 -25.44 -4.77
C ILE A 330 10.01 -26.17 -3.80
N ALA A 331 9.19 -25.40 -3.07
CA ALA A 331 8.11 -25.93 -2.24
C ALA A 331 6.76 -25.75 -2.96
N VAL A 332 6.05 -26.86 -3.18
CA VAL A 332 4.75 -26.88 -3.85
C VAL A 332 3.65 -27.23 -2.85
N TYR A 333 2.65 -26.36 -2.73
CA TYR A 333 1.61 -26.48 -1.72
C TYR A 333 0.29 -25.80 -2.13
N TRP A 334 -0.79 -26.15 -1.43
CA TRP A 334 -2.06 -25.42 -1.47
C TRP A 334 -2.06 -24.22 -0.53
#